data_AF-M6FCW5-F1
#
_entry.id   AF-M6FCW5-F1
#
_cell.length_a   1.000
_cell.length_b   1.000
_cell.length_c   1.000
_cell.angle_alpha   90.00
_cell.angle_beta   90.00
_cell.angle_gamma   90.00
#
_symmetry.space_group_name_H-M   'P 1'
#
loop_
_entity.id
_entity.type
_entity.pdbx_description
1 polymer ?
#
loop_
_entity_poly.entity_id
_entity_poly.type
_entity_poly.pdbx_seq_one_letter_code
_entity_poly.pdbx_strand_id
1 'polypeptide(L)'
;MITKRNVLRKKNWEYTEKFISLTLVTVCYVFLFFTSCKPGKENSINLLLLLLNSLDNKNINAESENSTNADPNSNIDVSSSSDSSNTLPTDKNPVNPTSSNSDVNLDSTDLGIKILSQNVFMVPTNLIRWGDLKQEARAQRIASSNYIKKQDVIVFEGLFHYDARKILLEKIRSEYPYQTDVVGRTKNSWNTTFGVFTNHLMKNGGVIIVSKWPIEEKIQYIFNNSSCGQDQYYNKGFAYVKINKNGKKFHIIGTQLQARGSDCFNSGETIRKLQINNIKDFIYSKNIPKDETVLIAGDLNVVKGSNEYFDMISRLNVNEPKYVGVPFTLDTKTNAMASYYYENQDPIYLDYIFVSKSHAQPSVWQNLAYDPISSTTWKRSDGYTSYEFSDRYPVYGFVYADSSTPTKSGHKRTYDQVSFQSTANGKFIQADSNRKDGWLKADATTKTDFTKFNLLQESVSESNPSCMMNNGSVRIESSYYLNYYWNWFIGAASGDYGYHTKFNDASNNLGIRNLDNGCLKNGSRVAFYDWDTVGSGYHYITVWDRGSWKEYLFLWEQSFLSAKEIFYLYLDPNPPKDWSNDLIYHH
;
A
#
# COMPACT_ATOMS: atom_id res chain seq x y z
N MET A 1 -14.42 -41.89 -34.03
CA MET A 1 -13.90 -42.67 -35.18
C MET A 1 -13.93 -41.75 -36.40
N ILE A 2 -12.95 -41.90 -37.30
CA ILE A 2 -12.65 -41.09 -38.50
C ILE A 2 -11.66 -39.92 -38.25
N THR A 3 -10.55 -40.08 -38.95
CA THR A 3 -9.23 -39.43 -38.96
C THR A 3 -9.12 -38.34 -40.04
N LYS A 4 -8.20 -37.38 -39.87
CA LYS A 4 -7.33 -36.72 -40.90
C LYS A 4 -6.75 -35.42 -40.30
N ARG A 5 -5.53 -34.94 -40.59
CA ARG A 5 -4.27 -35.47 -41.14
C ARG A 5 -3.27 -34.33 -40.89
N ASN A 6 -2.11 -34.63 -40.33
CA ASN A 6 -0.99 -33.70 -40.17
C ASN A 6 -0.39 -33.33 -41.54
N VAL A 7 0.01 -32.07 -41.70
CA VAL A 7 1.07 -31.65 -42.63
C VAL A 7 2.03 -30.74 -41.87
N LEU A 8 3.12 -31.33 -41.38
CA LEU A 8 4.28 -30.63 -40.83
C LEU A 8 5.32 -30.46 -41.93
N ARG A 9 5.78 -29.21 -42.12
CA ARG A 9 6.87 -28.85 -43.04
C ARG A 9 8.21 -29.12 -42.34
N LYS A 10 9.04 -29.96 -42.96
CA LYS A 10 10.45 -30.20 -42.62
C LYS A 10 11.28 -28.92 -42.71
N LYS A 11 12.12 -28.67 -41.70
CA LYS A 11 13.45 -28.06 -41.87
C LYS A 11 14.44 -28.81 -40.97
N ASN A 12 15.45 -29.41 -41.60
CA ASN A 12 16.57 -30.07 -40.95
C ASN A 12 17.58 -29.03 -40.47
N TRP A 13 18.16 -29.25 -39.29
CA TRP A 13 19.55 -28.90 -39.00
C TRP A 13 20.12 -29.98 -38.06
N GLU A 14 21.27 -30.52 -38.45
CA GLU A 14 22.00 -31.59 -37.77
C GLU A 14 22.70 -31.07 -36.51
N TYR A 15 22.71 -31.87 -35.44
CA TYR A 15 23.62 -31.69 -34.31
C TYR A 15 24.31 -33.02 -33.98
N THR A 16 25.63 -32.98 -34.03
CA THR A 16 26.58 -34.05 -33.75
C THR A 16 26.80 -34.26 -32.25
N GLU A 17 27.18 -35.49 -31.92
CA GLU A 17 27.37 -36.09 -30.60
C GLU A 17 28.29 -35.31 -29.64
N LYS A 18 27.80 -35.08 -28.41
CA LYS A 18 28.60 -35.06 -27.17
C LYS A 18 27.72 -34.98 -25.92
N PHE A 19 26.97 -36.02 -25.59
CA PHE A 19 26.37 -36.18 -24.24
C PHE A 19 26.08 -37.65 -23.93
N ILE A 20 27.13 -38.46 -23.85
CA ILE A 20 27.10 -39.75 -23.15
C ILE A 20 27.85 -39.55 -21.84
N SER A 21 27.13 -39.13 -20.80
CA SER A 21 27.38 -39.46 -19.38
C SER A 21 26.41 -38.68 -18.49
N LEU A 22 25.09 -38.90 -18.65
CA LEU A 22 24.11 -38.53 -17.61
C LEU A 22 22.75 -39.25 -17.75
N THR A 23 22.74 -40.48 -18.28
CA THR A 23 21.48 -41.21 -18.53
C THR A 23 21.36 -42.53 -17.77
N LEU A 24 22.11 -42.67 -16.66
CA LEU A 24 22.08 -43.88 -15.82
C LEU A 24 21.78 -43.63 -14.33
N VAL A 25 21.57 -42.38 -13.91
CA VAL A 25 21.20 -42.05 -12.51
C VAL A 25 19.73 -41.64 -12.36
N THR A 26 19.03 -41.32 -13.45
CA THR A 26 17.66 -40.80 -13.40
C THR A 26 16.57 -41.89 -13.37
N VAL A 27 16.91 -43.15 -13.67
CA VAL A 27 15.89 -44.23 -13.79
C VAL A 27 15.61 -44.95 -12.46
N CYS A 28 16.47 -44.83 -11.45
CA CYS A 28 16.20 -45.42 -10.13
C CYS A 28 15.38 -44.54 -9.17
N TYR A 29 15.18 -43.25 -9.47
CA TYR A 29 14.35 -42.37 -8.62
C TYR A 29 12.88 -42.29 -9.01
N VAL A 30 12.52 -42.75 -10.22
CA VAL A 30 11.14 -42.68 -10.74
C VAL A 30 10.26 -43.83 -10.21
N PHE A 31 10.83 -44.92 -9.69
CA PHE A 31 10.06 -46.08 -9.22
C PHE A 31 9.69 -46.07 -7.73
N LEU A 32 10.15 -45.09 -6.93
CA LEU A 32 9.80 -44.99 -5.50
C LEU A 32 8.68 -43.98 -5.18
N PHE A 33 8.08 -43.34 -6.19
CA PHE A 33 7.05 -42.30 -5.98
C PHE A 33 5.61 -42.70 -6.29
N PHE A 34 5.36 -43.96 -6.66
CA PHE A 34 3.99 -44.47 -6.86
C PHE A 34 3.62 -45.55 -5.87
N THR A 35 3.74 -45.29 -4.57
CA THR A 35 2.81 -45.84 -3.58
C THR A 35 2.80 -44.97 -2.31
N SER A 36 1.62 -44.40 -2.04
CA SER A 36 1.17 -43.86 -0.74
C SER A 36 1.34 -42.35 -0.44
N CYS A 37 0.17 -41.74 -0.13
CA CYS A 37 -0.10 -40.53 0.67
C CYS A 37 -0.42 -39.17 0.00
N LYS A 38 -1.39 -38.51 0.67
CA LYS A 38 -2.18 -37.28 0.44
C LYS A 38 -1.42 -35.99 0.09
N PRO A 39 -2.13 -34.94 -0.41
CA PRO A 39 -1.51 -33.75 -0.99
C PRO A 39 -1.06 -32.74 0.08
N GLY A 40 0.12 -32.15 -0.14
CA GLY A 40 0.59 -30.97 0.57
C GLY A 40 2.09 -30.99 0.84
N LYS A 41 2.89 -30.37 -0.03
CA LYS A 41 4.19 -29.72 0.29
C LYS A 41 4.82 -29.07 -0.95
N GLU A 42 4.71 -27.74 -1.04
CA GLU A 42 5.41 -26.87 -2.00
C GLU A 42 6.85 -26.50 -1.55
N ASN A 43 7.31 -26.99 -0.39
CA ASN A 43 8.57 -26.52 0.22
C ASN A 43 9.85 -27.15 -0.31
N SER A 44 9.81 -28.21 -1.13
CA SER A 44 11.02 -28.85 -1.68
C SER A 44 11.61 -28.08 -2.86
N ILE A 45 10.80 -27.34 -3.61
CA ILE A 45 11.23 -26.63 -4.82
C ILE A 45 12.03 -25.35 -4.48
N ASN A 46 11.63 -24.63 -3.44
CA ASN A 46 12.33 -23.42 -2.99
C ASN A 46 13.73 -23.71 -2.41
N LEU A 47 13.91 -24.85 -1.74
CA LEU A 47 15.20 -25.25 -1.19
C LEU A 47 16.20 -25.64 -2.30
N LEU A 48 15.71 -26.26 -3.38
CA LEU A 48 16.52 -26.69 -4.50
C LEU A 48 17.04 -25.50 -5.33
N LEU A 49 16.24 -24.46 -5.53
CA LEU A 49 16.64 -23.24 -6.24
C LEU A 49 17.65 -22.39 -5.44
N LEU A 50 17.58 -22.41 -4.11
CA LEU A 50 18.57 -21.75 -3.24
C LEU A 50 19.94 -22.47 -3.27
N LEU A 51 19.95 -23.80 -3.37
CA LEU A 51 21.19 -24.59 -3.47
C LEU A 51 21.84 -24.50 -4.86
N LEU A 52 21.05 -24.37 -5.93
CA LEU A 52 21.60 -24.22 -7.28
C LEU A 52 22.33 -22.87 -7.48
N ASN A 53 21.88 -21.82 -6.79
CA ASN A 53 22.53 -20.51 -6.86
C ASN A 53 23.79 -20.36 -5.98
N SER A 54 24.16 -21.37 -5.18
CA SER A 54 25.44 -21.37 -4.44
C SER A 54 26.61 -21.94 -5.25
N LEU A 55 26.34 -22.49 -6.44
CA LEU A 55 27.35 -23.12 -7.29
C LEU A 55 27.85 -22.22 -8.43
N ASP A 56 27.10 -21.20 -8.82
CA ASP A 56 27.50 -20.21 -9.82
C ASP A 56 27.98 -18.91 -9.16
N ASN A 57 29.19 -18.93 -8.59
CA ASN A 57 30.08 -17.77 -8.54
C ASN A 57 31.44 -18.18 -7.95
N LYS A 58 32.34 -18.62 -8.83
CA LYS A 58 33.78 -18.60 -8.55
C LYS A 58 34.48 -17.78 -9.63
N ASN A 59 35.41 -16.95 -9.14
CA ASN A 59 36.42 -16.14 -9.83
C ASN A 59 36.01 -14.72 -10.20
N ILE A 60 36.57 -13.74 -9.49
CA ILE A 60 37.58 -12.81 -10.00
C ILE A 60 38.42 -12.33 -8.80
N ASN A 61 39.75 -12.39 -8.96
CA ASN A 61 40.76 -12.06 -7.97
C ASN A 61 40.85 -10.56 -7.70
N ALA A 62 41.24 -10.25 -6.45
CA ALA A 62 41.66 -8.93 -6.00
C ALA A 62 43.13 -8.68 -6.36
N GLU A 63 43.43 -7.47 -6.79
CA GLU A 63 44.75 -6.84 -6.58
C GLU A 63 44.54 -5.48 -5.90
N SER A 64 45.17 -5.37 -4.74
CA SER A 64 45.34 -4.17 -3.93
C SER A 64 46.64 -3.49 -4.33
N GLU A 65 46.70 -2.16 -4.32
CA GLU A 65 47.86 -1.46 -3.76
C GLU A 65 47.56 -0.01 -3.36
N ASN A 66 48.23 0.39 -2.28
CA ASN A 66 48.10 1.58 -1.46
C ASN A 66 48.60 2.87 -2.15
N SER A 67 48.12 4.03 -1.68
CA SER A 67 49.03 5.01 -1.05
C SER A 67 48.29 6.05 -0.22
N THR A 68 48.99 6.49 0.81
CA THR A 68 48.60 7.26 1.97
C THR A 68 49.13 8.70 1.93
N ASN A 69 48.43 9.58 2.64
CA ASN A 69 48.93 10.70 3.48
C ASN A 69 49.13 12.13 2.92
N ALA A 70 48.38 13.03 3.58
CA ALA A 70 48.81 14.20 4.37
C ALA A 70 48.90 15.61 3.73
N ASP A 71 48.06 16.48 4.33
CA ASP A 71 48.04 17.95 4.48
C ASP A 71 49.37 18.61 4.96
N PRO A 72 49.46 19.95 5.17
CA PRO A 72 48.83 21.10 4.50
C PRO A 72 49.85 22.26 4.25
N ASN A 73 49.46 23.35 3.56
CA ASN A 73 49.96 24.68 3.96
C ASN A 73 49.14 25.90 3.49
N SER A 74 49.20 26.88 4.38
CA SER A 74 48.57 28.20 4.47
C SER A 74 48.85 29.19 3.33
N ASN A 75 47.94 30.18 3.17
CA ASN A 75 48.32 31.59 3.10
C ASN A 75 47.13 32.53 3.35
N ILE A 76 47.46 33.60 4.08
CA ILE A 76 46.66 34.73 4.57
C ILE A 76 46.72 35.85 3.54
N ASP A 77 45.65 36.65 3.38
CA ASP A 77 45.77 38.12 3.36
C ASP A 77 44.41 38.84 3.50
N VAL A 78 44.45 39.95 4.23
CA VAL A 78 43.34 40.83 4.67
C VAL A 78 43.66 42.28 4.30
N SER A 79 42.60 43.11 4.20
CA SER A 79 42.55 44.59 4.26
C SER A 79 42.48 45.30 2.90
N SER A 80 41.78 46.44 2.69
CA SER A 80 41.21 47.47 3.58
C SER A 80 40.20 48.39 2.84
N SER A 81 39.38 49.09 3.65
CA SER A 81 38.58 50.35 3.55
C SER A 81 38.95 51.39 2.45
N SER A 82 38.18 52.43 2.07
CA SER A 82 36.95 53.17 2.49
C SER A 82 36.76 54.33 1.48
N ASP A 83 35.54 54.87 1.26
CA ASP A 83 35.28 56.32 1.40
C ASP A 83 33.81 56.77 1.23
N SER A 84 33.53 57.92 1.85
CA SER A 84 32.25 58.63 2.15
C SER A 84 31.72 59.53 0.99
N SER A 85 30.47 60.01 0.87
CA SER A 85 29.74 60.95 1.75
C SER A 85 28.37 61.44 1.17
N ASN A 86 27.42 61.76 2.07
CA ASN A 86 26.39 62.83 2.15
C ASN A 86 25.27 63.11 1.09
N THR A 87 23.98 63.00 1.49
CA THR A 87 23.05 64.12 1.92
C THR A 87 21.56 63.71 2.02
N LEU A 88 20.85 64.21 3.05
CA LEU A 88 19.39 64.15 3.39
C LEU A 88 18.70 65.51 3.03
N PRO A 89 17.39 65.84 3.29
CA PRO A 89 16.37 65.23 4.17
C PRO A 89 14.88 65.24 3.69
N THR A 90 13.94 64.66 4.46
CA THR A 90 12.83 65.41 5.12
C THR A 90 11.96 64.55 6.04
N ASP A 91 11.70 65.11 7.23
CA ASP A 91 10.94 64.61 8.38
C ASP A 91 9.42 64.48 8.19
N LYS A 92 8.79 63.63 9.02
CA LYS A 92 7.81 64.06 10.05
C LYS A 92 7.40 62.90 10.99
N ASN A 93 7.87 63.01 12.23
CA ASN A 93 7.32 62.40 13.45
C ASN A 93 6.10 63.22 13.95
N PRO A 94 5.23 62.80 14.91
CA PRO A 94 5.70 62.51 16.28
C PRO A 94 4.86 61.61 17.24
N VAL A 95 5.51 61.35 18.38
CA VAL A 95 5.01 61.12 19.76
C VAL A 95 4.97 59.68 20.29
N ASN A 96 5.87 59.44 21.27
CA ASN A 96 5.90 58.36 22.24
C ASN A 96 5.14 58.79 23.52
N PRO A 97 4.66 57.85 24.35
CA PRO A 97 5.37 57.68 25.61
C PRO A 97 5.53 56.23 26.07
N THR A 98 6.65 56.02 26.75
CA THR A 98 7.13 54.88 27.54
C THR A 98 6.09 54.16 28.42
N SER A 99 6.10 52.82 28.39
CA SER A 99 5.82 51.99 29.57
C SER A 99 6.47 50.60 29.47
N SER A 100 7.41 50.35 30.38
CA SER A 100 7.68 49.10 31.11
C SER A 100 7.54 47.74 30.43
N ASN A 101 8.64 46.99 30.48
CA ASN A 101 8.72 45.52 30.47
C ASN A 101 7.46 44.82 30.98
N SER A 102 6.84 44.07 30.08
CA SER A 102 6.33 42.75 30.40
C SER A 102 6.57 41.91 29.16
N ASP A 103 7.55 41.00 29.24
CA ASP A 103 7.64 39.85 28.35
C ASP A 103 6.25 39.24 28.26
N VAL A 104 5.59 39.44 27.12
CA VAL A 104 4.38 38.72 26.78
C VAL A 104 4.87 37.30 26.54
N ASN A 105 4.77 36.52 27.62
CA ASN A 105 4.91 35.07 27.63
C ASN A 105 4.11 34.56 26.42
N LEU A 106 4.82 34.15 25.37
CA LEU A 106 4.21 33.49 24.22
C LEU A 106 3.51 32.28 24.79
N ASP A 107 2.19 32.40 24.79
CA ASP A 107 1.23 31.48 25.37
C ASP A 107 1.66 30.05 25.12
N SER A 108 1.65 29.26 26.20
CA SER A 108 2.03 27.86 26.21
C SER A 108 0.99 27.03 25.43
N THR A 109 0.92 27.24 24.11
CA THR A 109 0.30 26.30 23.20
C THR A 109 0.93 24.96 23.51
N ASP A 110 0.12 23.98 23.94
CA ASP A 110 0.57 22.62 24.16
C ASP A 110 1.36 22.20 22.91
N LEU A 111 2.70 22.17 23.06
CA LEU A 111 3.64 21.72 22.03
C LEU A 111 3.40 20.22 21.90
N GLY A 112 2.25 19.83 21.34
CA GLY A 112 1.88 18.47 21.04
C GLY A 112 2.74 17.96 19.88
N ILE A 113 2.61 16.67 19.58
CA ILE A 113 3.34 16.02 18.50
C ILE A 113 2.35 15.41 17.51
N LYS A 114 2.62 15.58 16.22
CA LYS A 114 1.93 14.93 15.12
C LYS A 114 2.80 13.84 14.54
N ILE A 115 2.32 12.62 14.59
CA ILE A 115 3.03 11.43 14.12
C ILE A 115 2.17 10.66 13.15
N LEU A 116 2.79 10.13 12.09
CA LEU A 116 2.14 9.21 11.15
C LEU A 116 2.85 7.87 11.24
N SER A 117 2.10 6.76 11.26
CA SER A 117 2.62 5.41 11.06
C SER A 117 2.02 4.83 9.80
N GLN A 118 2.84 4.19 8.97
CA GLN A 118 2.40 3.61 7.71
C GLN A 118 3.27 2.42 7.28
N ASN A 119 2.68 1.23 7.29
CA ASN A 119 3.22 0.09 6.58
C ASN A 119 3.04 0.30 5.07
N VAL A 120 4.17 0.47 4.36
CA VAL A 120 4.17 0.80 2.92
C VAL A 120 4.33 -0.41 2.01
N PHE A 121 4.39 -1.62 2.57
CA PHE A 121 4.41 -2.90 1.83
C PHE A 121 5.39 -2.92 0.65
N MET A 122 6.63 -2.46 0.89
CA MET A 122 7.71 -2.42 -0.11
C MET A 122 8.60 -3.65 0.07
N VAL A 123 8.03 -4.82 -0.17
CA VAL A 123 8.75 -6.09 -0.07
C VAL A 123 9.79 -6.25 -1.20
N PRO A 124 10.81 -7.11 -1.03
CA PRO A 124 11.77 -7.42 -2.08
C PRO A 124 11.12 -7.99 -3.36
N THR A 125 11.66 -7.63 -4.53
CA THR A 125 11.13 -8.02 -5.85
C THR A 125 11.29 -9.50 -6.18
N ASN A 126 12.18 -10.20 -5.48
CA ASN A 126 12.43 -11.64 -5.69
C ASN A 126 11.41 -12.55 -4.96
N LEU A 127 10.44 -11.98 -4.23
CA LEU A 127 9.40 -12.77 -3.58
C LEU A 127 8.35 -13.22 -4.60
N ILE A 128 8.13 -14.54 -4.67
CA ILE A 128 7.05 -15.15 -5.44
C ILE A 128 5.70 -14.56 -4.93
N ARG A 129 4.80 -14.18 -5.85
CA ARG A 129 3.51 -13.49 -5.62
C ARG A 129 3.55 -12.02 -5.19
N TRP A 130 4.57 -11.56 -4.47
CA TRP A 130 4.63 -10.17 -3.96
C TRP A 130 5.69 -9.28 -4.62
N GLY A 131 6.49 -9.84 -5.53
CA GLY A 131 7.67 -9.19 -6.08
C GLY A 131 7.41 -8.02 -7.05
N ASP A 132 6.44 -8.13 -7.95
CA ASP A 132 6.13 -7.05 -8.93
C ASP A 132 4.97 -6.18 -8.43
N LEU A 133 5.23 -5.34 -7.43
CA LEU A 133 4.25 -4.40 -6.85
C LEU A 133 4.58 -2.94 -7.16
N LYS A 134 5.44 -2.69 -8.16
CA LYS A 134 5.89 -1.35 -8.57
C LYS A 134 6.33 -0.49 -7.38
N GLN A 135 7.17 -1.08 -6.52
CA GLN A 135 7.64 -0.52 -5.26
C GLN A 135 8.19 0.90 -5.45
N GLU A 136 9.06 1.10 -6.44
CA GLU A 136 9.63 2.42 -6.76
C GLU A 136 8.56 3.44 -7.18
N ALA A 137 7.61 3.03 -8.03
CA ALA A 137 6.54 3.90 -8.49
C ALA A 137 5.58 4.29 -7.35
N ARG A 138 5.30 3.36 -6.42
CA ARG A 138 4.54 3.63 -5.20
C ARG A 138 5.32 4.53 -4.24
N ALA A 139 6.63 4.33 -4.07
CA ALA A 139 7.49 5.19 -3.25
C ALA A 139 7.47 6.65 -3.74
N GLN A 140 7.53 6.88 -5.06
CA GLN A 140 7.39 8.23 -5.65
C GLN A 140 6.02 8.84 -5.34
N ARG A 141 4.95 8.04 -5.42
CA ARG A 141 3.57 8.48 -5.14
C ARG A 141 3.38 8.82 -3.66
N ILE A 142 3.87 7.98 -2.75
CA ILE A 142 3.87 8.24 -1.31
C ILE A 142 4.59 9.55 -1.05
N ALA A 143 5.83 9.71 -1.54
CA ALA A 143 6.65 10.90 -1.34
C ALA A 143 5.99 12.20 -1.84
N SER A 144 5.16 12.12 -2.88
CA SER A 144 4.50 13.28 -3.50
C SER A 144 3.14 13.61 -2.86
N SER A 145 2.61 12.69 -2.05
CA SER A 145 1.26 12.79 -1.50
C SER A 145 1.16 13.83 -0.39
N ASN A 146 -0.01 14.46 -0.25
CA ASN A 146 -0.25 15.43 0.81
C ASN A 146 -0.48 14.78 2.18
N TYR A 147 -0.89 13.51 2.23
CA TYR A 147 -1.24 12.83 3.47
C TYR A 147 0.00 12.60 4.36
N ILE A 148 1.19 12.43 3.79
CA ILE A 148 2.44 12.31 4.56
C ILE A 148 3.03 13.66 4.98
N LYS A 149 2.49 14.80 4.53
CA LYS A 149 3.04 16.13 4.84
C LYS A 149 2.52 16.63 6.17
N LYS A 150 3.14 17.70 6.69
CA LYS A 150 2.72 18.41 7.91
C LYS A 150 2.72 17.55 9.19
N GLN A 151 3.47 16.45 9.19
CA GLN A 151 3.75 15.66 10.38
C GLN A 151 5.02 16.16 11.05
N ASP A 152 5.20 15.92 12.35
CA ASP A 152 6.48 16.14 13.02
C ASP A 152 7.42 14.94 12.80
N VAL A 153 6.84 13.74 12.85
CA VAL A 153 7.53 12.44 12.73
C VAL A 153 6.71 11.50 11.85
N ILE A 154 7.38 10.67 11.05
CA ILE A 154 6.74 9.55 10.36
C ILE A 154 7.51 8.27 10.70
N VAL A 155 6.78 7.21 11.03
CA VAL A 155 7.29 5.85 11.13
C VAL A 155 6.82 5.10 9.88
N PHE A 156 7.78 4.62 9.10
CA PHE A 156 7.51 3.75 7.96
C PHE A 156 7.85 2.31 8.33
N GLU A 157 6.93 1.40 8.06
CA GLU A 157 7.08 -0.04 8.23
C GLU A 157 7.02 -0.75 6.86
N GLY A 158 7.51 -1.99 6.78
CA GLY A 158 7.48 -2.73 5.51
C GLY A 158 8.38 -2.17 4.40
N LEU A 159 9.33 -1.28 4.70
CA LEU A 159 10.19 -0.59 3.73
C LEU A 159 11.48 -1.39 3.40
N PHE A 160 11.31 -2.64 2.98
CA PHE A 160 12.42 -3.58 2.77
C PHE A 160 13.21 -3.33 1.49
N HIS A 161 12.53 -2.98 0.40
CA HIS A 161 13.08 -2.79 -0.94
C HIS A 161 14.08 -1.64 -0.99
N TYR A 162 15.27 -1.89 -1.53
CA TYR A 162 16.38 -0.92 -1.52
C TYR A 162 16.08 0.36 -2.31
N ASP A 163 15.74 0.25 -3.60
CA ASP A 163 15.56 1.44 -4.46
C ASP A 163 14.33 2.26 -4.08
N ALA A 164 13.18 1.61 -3.84
CA ALA A 164 11.98 2.26 -3.31
C ALA A 164 12.25 3.03 -2.00
N ARG A 165 13.01 2.44 -1.06
CA ARG A 165 13.44 3.13 0.16
C ARG A 165 14.28 4.36 -0.16
N LYS A 166 15.30 4.22 -1.00
CA LYS A 166 16.16 5.34 -1.41
C LYS A 166 15.33 6.48 -2.02
N ILE A 167 14.47 6.16 -2.98
CA ILE A 167 13.57 7.11 -3.64
C ILE A 167 12.67 7.85 -2.64
N LEU A 168 12.00 7.11 -1.75
CA LEU A 168 11.10 7.70 -0.76
C LEU A 168 11.86 8.65 0.17
N LEU A 169 12.96 8.18 0.77
CA LEU A 169 13.72 8.95 1.75
C LEU A 169 14.40 10.18 1.15
N GLU A 170 14.90 10.09 -0.09
CA GLU A 170 15.49 11.23 -0.80
C GLU A 170 14.45 12.29 -1.11
N LYS A 171 13.27 11.90 -1.62
CA LYS A 171 12.23 12.85 -2.04
C LYS A 171 11.59 13.60 -0.88
N ILE A 172 11.49 12.98 0.30
CA ILE A 172 10.89 13.62 1.48
C ILE A 172 11.92 14.37 2.35
N ARG A 173 13.21 14.30 2.01
CA ARG A 173 14.30 14.84 2.85
C ARG A 173 14.22 16.34 3.10
N SER A 174 13.68 17.11 2.16
CA SER A 174 13.50 18.55 2.33
C SER A 174 12.50 18.90 3.44
N GLU A 175 11.48 18.04 3.65
CA GLU A 175 10.52 18.21 4.74
C GLU A 175 10.94 17.44 6.01
N TYR A 176 11.56 16.27 5.86
CA TYR A 176 12.01 15.39 6.96
C TYR A 176 13.51 15.10 6.86
N PRO A 177 14.37 16.06 7.23
CA PRO A 177 15.83 15.95 7.04
C PRO A 177 16.49 14.97 8.02
N TYR A 178 15.89 14.71 9.18
CA TYR A 178 16.45 13.81 10.19
C TYR A 178 15.87 12.42 10.01
N GLN A 179 16.69 11.48 9.56
CA GLN A 179 16.24 10.14 9.18
C GLN A 179 17.12 9.08 9.85
N THR A 180 16.51 8.03 10.38
CA THR A 180 17.24 6.83 10.79
C THR A 180 17.65 6.03 9.56
N ASP A 181 18.59 5.10 9.75
CA ASP A 181 18.72 4.00 8.80
C ASP A 181 17.52 3.04 8.93
N VAL A 182 17.41 2.09 8.01
CA VAL A 182 16.48 0.97 8.19
C VAL A 182 17.03 0.02 9.25
N VAL A 183 16.17 -0.34 10.20
CA VAL A 183 16.49 -1.28 11.28
C VAL A 183 17.10 -2.56 10.69
N GLY A 184 18.14 -3.08 11.34
CA GLY A 184 18.73 -4.38 11.03
C GLY A 184 19.60 -4.45 9.78
N ARG A 185 19.85 -3.34 9.08
CA ARG A 185 20.74 -3.35 7.90
C ARG A 185 22.22 -3.18 8.23
N THR A 186 22.55 -2.27 9.16
CA THR A 186 23.92 -1.94 9.55
C THR A 186 23.95 -1.41 10.97
N LYS A 187 25.11 -1.45 11.63
CA LYS A 187 25.35 -0.85 12.95
C LYS A 187 25.88 0.59 12.88
N ASN A 188 26.53 0.97 11.77
CA ASN A 188 27.37 2.17 11.71
C ASN A 188 26.61 3.50 11.84
N SER A 189 25.31 3.50 11.56
CA SER A 189 24.44 4.68 11.54
C SER A 189 23.57 4.82 12.79
N TRP A 190 23.82 4.01 13.83
CA TRP A 190 23.05 3.95 15.07
C TRP A 190 23.97 4.25 16.26
N ASN A 191 23.46 4.97 17.28
CA ASN A 191 24.21 5.17 18.52
C ASN A 191 24.44 3.84 19.25
N THR A 192 23.45 2.95 19.20
CA THR A 192 23.55 1.61 19.78
C THR A 192 22.68 0.61 19.02
N THR A 193 23.13 -0.63 18.96
CA THR A 193 22.40 -1.76 18.40
C THR A 193 22.23 -2.82 19.46
N PHE A 194 20.99 -3.15 19.80
CA PHE A 194 20.63 -4.20 20.75
C PHE A 194 20.02 -5.42 20.04
N GLY A 195 19.96 -6.52 20.78
CA GLY A 195 19.31 -7.76 20.37
C GLY A 195 20.10 -8.57 19.34
N VAL A 196 19.41 -9.45 18.62
CA VAL A 196 20.03 -10.50 17.79
C VAL A 196 20.29 -9.98 16.36
N PHE A 197 21.26 -9.10 16.22
CA PHE A 197 21.66 -8.58 14.91
C PHE A 197 22.38 -9.65 14.08
N THR A 198 21.87 -9.94 12.88
CA THR A 198 22.55 -10.78 11.89
C THR A 198 23.08 -9.93 10.74
N ASN A 199 24.39 -10.04 10.45
CA ASN A 199 25.02 -9.27 9.39
C ASN A 199 24.85 -9.97 8.03
N HIS A 200 23.76 -9.66 7.32
CA HIS A 200 23.50 -10.21 5.99
C HIS A 200 23.03 -9.09 5.05
N LEU A 201 23.68 -8.96 3.89
CA LEU A 201 23.51 -7.82 2.96
C LEU A 201 22.06 -7.52 2.58
N MET A 202 21.24 -8.57 2.47
CA MET A 202 19.84 -8.46 2.05
C MET A 202 18.84 -8.38 3.21
N LYS A 203 19.26 -8.59 4.45
CA LYS A 203 18.35 -8.59 5.61
C LYS A 203 18.25 -7.20 6.22
N ASN A 204 17.02 -6.73 6.41
CA ASN A 204 16.68 -5.59 7.24
C ASN A 204 15.29 -5.81 7.86
N GLY A 205 14.88 -4.94 8.78
CA GLY A 205 13.62 -5.02 9.51
C GLY A 205 12.49 -4.18 8.91
N GLY A 206 12.77 -3.40 7.85
CA GLY A 206 11.76 -2.59 7.15
C GLY A 206 11.24 -1.36 7.91
N VAL A 207 11.75 -1.08 9.11
CA VAL A 207 11.32 0.05 9.96
C VAL A 207 12.29 1.22 9.83
N ILE A 208 11.76 2.42 9.59
CA ILE A 208 12.50 3.69 9.53
C ILE A 208 11.69 4.78 10.24
N ILE A 209 12.38 5.67 10.96
CA ILE A 209 11.78 6.89 11.51
C ILE A 209 12.38 8.10 10.81
N VAL A 210 11.53 9.00 10.32
CA VAL A 210 11.92 10.30 9.77
C VAL A 210 11.27 11.43 10.55
N SER A 211 11.95 12.55 10.67
CA SER A 211 11.56 13.66 11.56
C SER A 211 11.89 15.01 10.95
N LYS A 212 11.02 15.99 11.20
CA LYS A 212 11.30 17.42 10.96
C LYS A 212 12.30 17.98 11.95
N TRP A 213 12.30 17.39 13.15
CA TRP A 213 13.04 17.85 14.31
C TRP A 213 14.31 17.05 14.51
N PRO A 214 15.39 17.66 15.04
CA PRO A 214 16.65 16.97 15.30
C PRO A 214 16.46 15.67 16.09
N ILE A 215 17.06 14.58 15.59
CA ILE A 215 17.20 13.32 16.30
C ILE A 215 18.50 13.39 17.11
N GLU A 216 18.39 13.42 18.44
CA GLU A 216 19.54 13.51 19.36
C GLU A 216 20.10 12.13 19.71
N GLU A 217 19.27 11.11 19.65
CA GLU A 217 19.64 9.72 19.91
C GLU A 217 18.84 8.81 19.00
N LYS A 218 19.49 7.81 18.39
CA LYS A 218 18.86 6.76 17.61
C LYS A 218 19.43 5.39 17.97
N ILE A 219 18.56 4.48 18.36
CA ILE A 219 18.89 3.11 18.75
C ILE A 219 18.07 2.15 17.89
N GLN A 220 18.65 1.03 17.50
CA GLN A 220 17.90 -0.09 16.93
C GLN A 220 17.95 -1.28 17.86
N TYR A 221 16.87 -2.06 17.87
CA TYR A 221 16.76 -3.31 18.59
C TYR A 221 16.22 -4.37 17.64
N ILE A 222 16.95 -5.48 17.49
CA ILE A 222 16.51 -6.62 16.68
C ILE A 222 15.92 -7.66 17.62
N PHE A 223 14.67 -8.08 17.41
CA PHE A 223 13.98 -8.96 18.35
C PHE A 223 14.78 -10.24 18.61
N ASN A 224 14.80 -10.66 19.88
CA ASN A 224 15.64 -11.77 20.31
C ASN A 224 15.02 -13.14 20.01
N ASN A 225 13.77 -13.13 19.59
CA ASN A 225 12.90 -14.28 19.56
C ASN A 225 12.74 -14.78 18.13
N SER A 226 12.69 -16.11 17.97
CA SER A 226 12.45 -16.72 16.67
C SER A 226 11.14 -16.20 16.08
N SER A 227 11.26 -15.50 14.96
CA SER A 227 10.11 -15.17 14.11
C SER A 227 9.65 -16.42 13.37
N CYS A 228 8.42 -16.40 12.88
CA CYS A 228 7.83 -17.51 12.13
C CYS A 228 7.42 -17.07 10.72
N GLY A 229 7.21 -18.06 9.84
CA GLY A 229 6.81 -17.81 8.47
C GLY A 229 7.84 -16.99 7.69
N GLN A 230 7.38 -16.00 6.94
CA GLN A 230 8.25 -15.13 6.13
C GLN A 230 9.10 -14.18 7.00
N ASP A 231 8.63 -13.82 8.20
CA ASP A 231 9.32 -12.87 9.08
C ASP A 231 10.69 -13.40 9.56
N GLN A 232 10.93 -14.72 9.53
CA GLN A 232 12.23 -15.33 9.88
C GLN A 232 13.40 -14.90 8.97
N TYR A 233 13.09 -14.40 7.77
CA TYR A 233 14.08 -13.94 6.82
C TYR A 233 14.48 -12.48 7.00
N TYR A 234 13.87 -11.76 7.95
CA TYR A 234 14.09 -10.33 8.18
C TYR A 234 14.67 -10.07 9.57
N ASN A 235 15.43 -8.98 9.70
CA ASN A 235 15.92 -8.49 11.00
C ASN A 235 14.82 -7.63 11.66
N LYS A 236 13.65 -8.21 11.92
CA LYS A 236 12.49 -7.53 12.53
C LYS A 236 12.84 -7.01 13.92
N GLY A 237 12.29 -5.86 14.27
CA GLY A 237 12.70 -5.13 15.46
C GLY A 237 12.00 -3.78 15.61
N PHE A 238 12.62 -2.90 16.37
CA PHE A 238 12.18 -1.51 16.50
C PHE A 238 13.33 -0.53 16.40
N ALA A 239 13.00 0.68 15.94
CA ALA A 239 13.84 1.86 16.06
C ALA A 239 13.34 2.69 17.24
N TYR A 240 14.25 3.20 18.05
CA TYR A 240 13.98 4.25 19.03
C TYR A 240 14.68 5.52 18.59
N VAL A 241 13.99 6.65 18.71
CA VAL A 241 14.59 7.98 18.57
C VAL A 241 14.19 8.90 19.73
N LYS A 242 15.13 9.72 20.20
CA LYS A 242 14.87 10.91 21.01
C LYS A 242 14.94 12.13 20.11
N ILE A 243 13.84 12.86 19.95
CA ILE A 243 13.79 14.08 19.15
C ILE A 243 13.66 15.32 20.03
N ASN A 244 14.09 16.46 19.51
CA ASN A 244 13.98 17.76 20.17
C ASN A 244 13.12 18.73 19.34
N LYS A 245 11.87 18.91 19.76
CA LYS A 245 10.92 19.86 19.16
C LYS A 245 10.91 21.12 20.00
N ASN A 246 11.63 22.15 19.55
CA ASN A 246 11.70 23.46 20.20
C ASN A 246 12.03 23.40 21.70
N GLY A 247 13.01 22.58 22.08
CA GLY A 247 13.42 22.38 23.47
C GLY A 247 12.68 21.25 24.20
N LYS A 248 11.50 20.83 23.73
CA LYS A 248 10.73 19.71 24.31
C LYS A 248 11.16 18.39 23.70
N LYS A 249 11.43 17.39 24.54
CA LYS A 249 11.87 16.06 24.11
C LYS A 249 10.68 15.13 23.90
N PHE A 250 10.75 14.35 22.83
CA PHE A 250 9.82 13.26 22.56
C PHE A 250 10.61 11.99 22.24
N HIS A 251 10.10 10.86 22.71
CA HIS A 251 10.67 9.55 22.48
C HIS A 251 9.72 8.76 21.61
N ILE A 252 10.22 8.27 20.48
CA ILE A 252 9.40 7.52 19.52
C ILE A 252 10.03 6.15 19.33
N ILE A 253 9.23 5.11 19.54
CA ILE A 253 9.55 3.73 19.21
C ILE A 253 8.71 3.34 18.00
N GLY A 254 9.36 3.19 16.85
CA GLY A 254 8.75 2.69 15.62
C GLY A 254 9.00 1.19 15.49
N THR A 255 7.98 0.40 15.17
CA THR A 255 8.15 -1.07 15.08
C THR A 255 7.21 -1.71 14.06
N GLN A 256 7.57 -2.93 13.63
CA GLN A 256 6.65 -3.83 12.95
C GLN A 256 6.75 -5.20 13.61
N LEU A 257 5.67 -5.65 14.25
CA LEU A 257 5.66 -6.91 14.97
C LEU A 257 5.46 -8.10 14.02
N GLN A 258 5.56 -9.32 14.58
CA GLN A 258 5.34 -10.58 13.88
C GLN A 258 3.97 -10.59 13.18
N ALA A 259 3.99 -10.79 11.86
CA ALA A 259 2.79 -10.90 11.05
C ALA A 259 1.90 -12.06 11.48
N ARG A 260 0.60 -11.91 11.27
CA ARG A 260 -0.39 -12.99 11.41
C ARG A 260 -0.25 -13.96 10.24
N GLY A 261 -0.14 -15.26 10.51
CA GLY A 261 -0.02 -16.28 9.48
C GLY A 261 -0.42 -17.67 9.98
N SER A 262 -1.06 -18.47 9.13
CA SER A 262 -1.45 -19.85 9.47
C SER A 262 -0.27 -20.81 9.57
N ASP A 263 0.88 -20.41 9.04
CA ASP A 263 2.18 -21.07 9.15
C ASP A 263 2.86 -20.85 10.52
N CYS A 264 2.26 -20.04 11.38
CA CYS A 264 2.71 -19.76 12.73
C CYS A 264 1.79 -20.40 13.77
N PHE A 265 2.38 -20.97 14.83
CA PHE A 265 1.62 -21.39 16.01
C PHE A 265 0.82 -20.21 16.58
N ASN A 266 -0.47 -20.44 16.86
CA ASN A 266 -1.43 -19.43 17.31
C ASN A 266 -1.36 -18.11 16.49
N SER A 267 -1.17 -18.22 15.18
CA SER A 267 -1.03 -17.09 14.25
C SER A 267 0.03 -16.04 14.65
N GLY A 268 1.08 -16.47 15.37
CA GLY A 268 2.18 -15.61 15.81
C GLY A 268 1.93 -14.81 17.09
N GLU A 269 0.79 -14.99 17.77
CA GLU A 269 0.44 -14.25 19.01
C GLU A 269 1.52 -14.38 20.10
N THR A 270 2.01 -15.60 20.35
CA THR A 270 3.06 -15.83 21.37
C THR A 270 4.35 -15.10 21.03
N ILE A 271 4.69 -14.95 19.74
CA ILE A 271 5.88 -14.22 19.31
C ILE A 271 5.66 -12.72 19.49
N ARG A 272 4.52 -12.17 19.06
CA ARG A 272 4.18 -10.75 19.27
C ARG A 272 4.23 -10.38 20.74
N LYS A 273 3.69 -11.22 21.62
CA LYS A 273 3.78 -11.04 23.08
C LYS A 273 5.22 -10.89 23.59
N LEU A 274 6.15 -11.69 23.07
CA LEU A 274 7.56 -11.61 23.47
C LEU A 274 8.24 -10.36 22.90
N GLN A 275 7.93 -9.99 21.66
CA GLN A 275 8.40 -8.76 21.03
C GLN A 275 7.89 -7.51 21.77
N ILE A 276 6.64 -7.51 22.20
CA ILE A 276 6.02 -6.49 23.06
C ILE A 276 6.77 -6.38 24.39
N ASN A 277 7.14 -7.50 25.02
CA ASN A 277 7.96 -7.46 26.23
C ASN A 277 9.35 -6.86 25.96
N ASN A 278 9.99 -7.13 24.82
CA ASN A 278 11.27 -6.49 24.48
C ASN A 278 11.15 -4.95 24.40
N ILE A 279 10.05 -4.44 23.82
CA ILE A 279 9.77 -2.99 23.77
C ILE A 279 9.57 -2.45 25.19
N LYS A 280 8.76 -3.12 26.02
CA LYS A 280 8.52 -2.75 27.41
C LYS A 280 9.83 -2.69 28.22
N ASP A 281 10.65 -3.72 28.13
CA ASP A 281 11.90 -3.84 28.88
C ASP A 281 12.93 -2.79 28.41
N PHE A 282 12.93 -2.47 27.12
CA PHE A 282 13.73 -1.38 26.58
C PHE A 282 13.30 -0.02 27.16
N ILE A 283 12.00 0.30 27.16
CA ILE A 283 11.49 1.56 27.73
C ILE A 283 11.89 1.66 29.20
N TYR A 284 11.70 0.59 29.97
CA TYR A 284 12.06 0.54 31.39
C TYR A 284 13.56 0.76 31.62
N SER A 285 14.42 0.04 30.88
CA SER A 285 15.88 0.15 31.02
C SER A 285 16.44 1.49 30.52
N LYS A 286 15.74 2.17 29.61
CA LYS A 286 16.17 3.47 29.09
C LYS A 286 16.07 4.58 30.13
N ASN A 287 15.30 4.39 31.21
CA ASN A 287 15.11 5.35 32.30
C ASN A 287 14.76 6.76 31.79
N ILE A 288 13.77 6.83 30.90
CA ILE A 288 13.29 8.08 30.30
C ILE A 288 12.64 8.94 31.40
N PRO A 289 12.93 10.25 31.47
CA PRO A 289 12.27 11.16 32.41
C PRO A 289 10.73 11.09 32.30
N LYS A 290 10.04 11.06 33.45
CA LYS A 290 8.58 10.88 33.50
C LYS A 290 7.80 12.06 32.90
N ASP A 291 8.44 13.21 32.75
CA ASP A 291 7.92 14.44 32.16
C ASP A 291 8.17 14.54 30.63
N GLU A 292 8.91 13.60 30.03
CA GLU A 292 9.10 13.49 28.58
C GLU A 292 8.09 12.48 28.00
N THR A 293 7.45 12.78 26.86
CA THR A 293 6.44 11.89 26.25
C THR A 293 7.08 10.72 25.50
N VAL A 294 6.55 9.51 25.71
CA VAL A 294 6.98 8.28 25.02
C VAL A 294 5.84 7.72 24.15
N LEU A 295 6.12 7.61 22.86
CA LEU A 295 5.22 7.09 21.82
C LEU A 295 5.69 5.73 21.32
N ILE A 296 4.74 4.83 21.08
CA ILE A 296 4.96 3.52 20.46
C ILE A 296 4.07 3.45 19.22
N ALA A 297 4.69 3.40 18.03
CA ALA A 297 4.02 3.53 16.75
C ALA A 297 4.36 2.35 15.84
N GLY A 298 3.36 1.80 15.16
CA GLY A 298 3.61 0.80 14.12
C GLY A 298 2.47 -0.12 13.77
N ASP A 299 2.74 -0.98 12.79
CA ASP A 299 1.97 -2.20 12.50
C ASP A 299 2.28 -3.23 13.59
N LEU A 300 1.41 -3.28 14.60
CA LEU A 300 1.55 -4.18 15.74
C LEU A 300 0.98 -5.57 15.44
N ASN A 301 0.30 -5.77 14.30
CA ASN A 301 -0.31 -7.04 13.91
C ASN A 301 -1.26 -7.66 14.96
N VAL A 302 -1.77 -6.85 15.90
CA VAL A 302 -2.77 -7.23 16.90
C VAL A 302 -4.12 -6.63 16.54
N VAL A 303 -5.17 -7.46 16.44
CA VAL A 303 -6.51 -7.01 16.03
C VAL A 303 -7.19 -6.22 17.14
N LYS A 304 -7.62 -4.99 16.84
CA LYS A 304 -8.29 -4.10 17.81
C LYS A 304 -9.49 -4.80 18.49
N GLY A 305 -9.57 -4.71 19.81
CA GLY A 305 -10.66 -5.28 20.61
C GLY A 305 -10.58 -6.80 20.86
N SER A 306 -9.56 -7.49 20.34
CA SER A 306 -9.30 -8.90 20.68
C SER A 306 -8.70 -9.07 22.08
N ASN A 307 -8.65 -10.30 22.61
CA ASN A 307 -7.97 -10.59 23.88
C ASN A 307 -6.47 -10.21 23.81
N GLU A 308 -5.83 -10.45 22.67
CA GLU A 308 -4.44 -10.07 22.43
C GLU A 308 -4.25 -8.55 22.48
N TYR A 309 -5.24 -7.77 22.02
CA TYR A 309 -5.23 -6.31 22.11
C TYR A 309 -5.20 -5.83 23.56
N PHE A 310 -6.05 -6.36 24.42
CA PHE A 310 -6.05 -5.97 25.83
C PHE A 310 -4.77 -6.43 26.58
N ASP A 311 -4.20 -7.59 26.25
CA ASP A 311 -2.88 -8.01 26.77
C ASP A 311 -1.77 -7.07 26.27
N MET A 312 -1.79 -6.65 25.00
CA MET A 312 -0.85 -5.67 24.44
C MET A 312 -0.92 -4.32 25.17
N ILE A 313 -2.12 -3.76 25.35
CA ILE A 313 -2.36 -2.50 26.08
C ILE A 313 -1.81 -2.58 27.50
N SER A 314 -2.09 -3.69 28.20
CA SER A 314 -1.60 -3.94 29.56
C SER A 314 -0.08 -4.07 29.63
N ARG A 315 0.53 -4.83 28.72
CA ARG A 315 1.98 -5.08 28.69
C ARG A 315 2.78 -3.83 28.38
N LEU A 316 2.38 -3.08 27.36
CA LEU A 316 3.03 -1.83 26.98
C LEU A 316 2.76 -0.71 28.01
N ASN A 317 1.80 -0.91 28.92
CA ASN A 317 1.33 0.09 29.87
C ASN A 317 0.95 1.38 29.15
N VAL A 318 0.00 1.30 28.21
CA VAL A 318 -0.45 2.41 27.36
C VAL A 318 -1.94 2.66 27.52
N ASN A 319 -2.41 3.88 27.25
CA ASN A 319 -3.85 4.18 27.18
C ASN A 319 -4.39 3.89 25.76
N GLU A 320 -5.66 3.49 25.67
CA GLU A 320 -6.35 3.43 24.38
C GLU A 320 -6.53 4.87 23.84
N PRO A 321 -6.22 5.12 22.56
CA PRO A 321 -6.50 6.40 21.92
C PRO A 321 -8.00 6.52 21.61
N LYS A 322 -8.46 7.75 21.35
CA LYS A 322 -9.71 7.96 20.62
C LYS A 322 -9.50 7.56 19.16
N TYR A 323 -10.10 6.46 18.72
CA TYR A 323 -10.07 6.04 17.33
C TYR A 323 -11.06 6.85 16.48
N VAL A 324 -10.60 7.39 15.35
CA VAL A 324 -11.38 8.18 14.38
C VAL A 324 -11.05 7.72 12.95
N GLY A 325 -11.93 8.01 11.98
CA GLY A 325 -11.69 7.75 10.56
C GLY A 325 -12.26 6.43 10.06
N VAL A 326 -11.49 5.73 9.22
CA VAL A 326 -11.89 4.41 8.72
C VAL A 326 -11.78 3.34 9.82
N PRO A 327 -12.68 2.33 9.84
CA PRO A 327 -12.73 1.37 10.94
C PRO A 327 -11.61 0.32 10.91
N PHE A 328 -10.91 0.18 9.79
CA PHE A 328 -9.91 -0.85 9.54
C PHE A 328 -8.65 -0.24 8.89
N THR A 329 -7.49 -0.80 9.18
CA THR A 329 -6.21 -0.38 8.57
C THR A 329 -5.73 -1.39 7.51
N LEU A 330 -6.20 -2.64 7.57
CA LEU A 330 -6.18 -3.61 6.48
C LEU A 330 -7.63 -3.87 6.08
N ASP A 331 -8.06 -3.34 4.93
CA ASP A 331 -9.45 -3.43 4.49
C ASP A 331 -9.59 -4.15 3.15
N THR A 332 -10.01 -5.42 3.19
CA THR A 332 -10.20 -6.25 1.99
C THR A 332 -11.47 -5.91 1.20
N LYS A 333 -12.29 -4.96 1.67
CA LYS A 333 -13.52 -4.50 1.00
C LYS A 333 -13.36 -3.17 0.30
N THR A 334 -12.37 -2.35 0.68
CA THR A 334 -12.09 -1.07 0.03
C THR A 334 -10.71 -1.02 -0.60
N ASN A 335 -9.69 -1.61 0.01
CA ASN A 335 -8.33 -1.56 -0.52
C ASN A 335 -8.10 -2.65 -1.58
N ALA A 336 -7.90 -2.25 -2.83
CA ALA A 336 -7.74 -3.20 -3.95
C ALA A 336 -6.52 -4.11 -3.77
N MET A 337 -5.40 -3.60 -3.22
CA MET A 337 -4.21 -4.41 -2.93
C MET A 337 -4.45 -5.41 -1.80
N ALA A 338 -5.11 -5.00 -0.71
CA ALA A 338 -5.47 -5.89 0.38
C ALA A 338 -6.39 -7.00 -0.10
N SER A 339 -7.42 -6.66 -0.88
CA SER A 339 -8.33 -7.64 -1.47
C SER A 339 -7.61 -8.62 -2.40
N TYR A 340 -6.58 -8.19 -3.13
CA TYR A 340 -5.85 -9.04 -4.07
C TYR A 340 -5.12 -10.18 -3.34
N TYR A 341 -4.55 -9.91 -2.17
CA TYR A 341 -3.73 -10.88 -1.41
C TYR A 341 -4.47 -11.59 -0.28
N TYR A 342 -5.52 -10.96 0.25
CA TYR A 342 -6.21 -11.40 1.46
C TYR A 342 -7.73 -11.47 1.26
N GLU A 343 -8.19 -11.75 0.03
CA GLU A 343 -9.60 -11.73 -0.39
C GLU A 343 -10.60 -12.42 0.57
N ASN A 344 -10.18 -13.48 1.25
CA ASN A 344 -11.02 -14.26 2.16
C ASN A 344 -10.86 -13.89 3.64
N GLN A 345 -10.10 -12.84 3.95
CA GLN A 345 -9.94 -12.30 5.30
C GLN A 345 -10.89 -11.13 5.51
N ASP A 346 -11.45 -11.04 6.71
CA ASP A 346 -12.24 -9.89 7.11
C ASP A 346 -11.34 -8.66 7.30
N PRO A 347 -11.84 -7.45 7.03
CA PRO A 347 -11.15 -6.21 7.37
C PRO A 347 -10.79 -6.14 8.86
N ILE A 348 -9.58 -5.67 9.16
CA ILE A 348 -9.04 -5.61 10.53
C ILE A 348 -8.23 -4.33 10.77
N TYR A 349 -8.15 -3.92 12.04
CA TYR A 349 -7.37 -2.78 12.49
C TYR A 349 -6.13 -3.27 13.24
N LEU A 350 -4.93 -2.94 12.74
CA LEU A 350 -3.64 -3.48 13.21
C LEU A 350 -2.53 -2.44 13.46
N ASP A 351 -2.74 -1.20 13.04
CA ASP A 351 -1.72 -0.15 13.03
C ASP A 351 -2.05 0.91 14.10
N TYR A 352 -1.12 1.17 15.02
CA TYR A 352 -1.40 1.96 16.23
C TYR A 352 -0.33 2.98 16.52
N ILE A 353 -0.73 4.04 17.22
CA ILE A 353 0.20 4.97 17.86
C ILE A 353 -0.26 5.20 19.29
N PHE A 354 0.47 4.66 20.26
CA PHE A 354 0.14 4.71 21.68
C PHE A 354 1.06 5.65 22.46
N VAL A 355 0.55 6.17 23.58
CA VAL A 355 1.32 6.93 24.57
C VAL A 355 1.53 6.07 25.82
N SER A 356 2.77 5.98 26.31
CA SER A 356 3.11 5.23 27.53
C SER A 356 2.55 5.91 28.77
N LYS A 357 1.77 5.20 29.61
CA LYS A 357 1.20 5.70 30.88
C LYS A 357 2.24 6.06 31.93
N SER A 358 3.46 5.53 31.82
CA SER A 358 4.55 5.80 32.78
C SER A 358 5.22 7.16 32.57
N HIS A 359 4.80 7.91 31.54
CA HIS A 359 5.45 9.11 31.02
C HIS A 359 4.41 10.22 30.78
N ALA A 360 4.87 11.40 30.37
CA ALA A 360 4.00 12.57 30.19
C ALA A 360 2.83 12.25 29.24
N GLN A 361 1.62 12.41 29.76
CA GLN A 361 0.37 12.19 29.04
C GLN A 361 -0.10 13.50 28.39
N PRO A 362 -0.53 13.46 27.12
CA PRO A 362 -1.34 14.55 26.59
C PRO A 362 -2.73 14.54 27.23
N SER A 363 -3.40 15.69 27.20
CA SER A 363 -4.79 15.84 27.67
C SER A 363 -5.76 14.94 26.91
N VAL A 364 -5.47 14.71 25.62
CA VAL A 364 -6.21 13.82 24.73
C VAL A 364 -5.22 13.19 23.74
N TRP A 365 -5.53 11.98 23.26
CA TRP A 365 -4.76 11.34 22.21
C TRP A 365 -5.69 10.67 21.20
N GLN A 366 -5.51 10.98 19.92
CA GLN A 366 -6.35 10.50 18.83
C GLN A 366 -5.54 9.62 17.89
N ASN A 367 -6.16 8.56 17.38
CA ASN A 367 -5.65 7.77 16.26
C ASN A 367 -6.64 7.88 15.11
N LEU A 368 -6.27 8.60 14.06
CA LEU A 368 -7.05 8.72 12.84
C LEU A 368 -6.52 7.76 11.79
N ALA A 369 -7.26 6.69 11.49
CA ALA A 369 -6.98 5.85 10.32
C ALA A 369 -7.54 6.52 9.07
N TYR A 370 -6.71 6.69 8.05
CA TYR A 370 -7.06 7.40 6.82
C TYR A 370 -6.80 6.54 5.59
N ASP A 371 -7.70 6.58 4.63
CA ASP A 371 -7.73 5.77 3.40
C ASP A 371 -7.39 6.60 2.13
N PRO A 372 -6.17 7.17 2.02
CA PRO A 372 -5.80 7.96 0.87
C PRO A 372 -5.61 7.09 -0.37
N ILE A 373 -5.98 7.64 -1.53
CA ILE A 373 -5.64 7.08 -2.84
C ILE A 373 -4.56 7.91 -3.53
N SER A 374 -3.74 7.27 -4.36
CA SER A 374 -2.82 7.98 -5.25
C SER A 374 -3.60 8.80 -6.26
N SER A 375 -3.11 9.98 -6.65
CA SER A 375 -3.71 10.78 -7.73
C SER A 375 -3.59 10.13 -9.10
N THR A 376 -2.63 9.20 -9.27
CA THR A 376 -2.41 8.45 -10.50
C THR A 376 -2.33 6.95 -10.26
N THR A 377 -2.78 6.17 -11.23
CA THR A 377 -2.67 4.71 -11.23
C THR A 377 -1.24 4.23 -11.50
N TRP A 378 -0.94 3.00 -11.13
CA TRP A 378 0.27 2.26 -11.50
C TRP A 378 -0.13 0.85 -11.98
N LYS A 379 0.64 0.30 -12.93
CA LYS A 379 0.32 -0.96 -13.63
C LYS A 379 1.48 -1.96 -13.52
N ARG A 380 1.17 -3.19 -13.13
CA ARG A 380 2.09 -4.35 -13.05
C ARG A 380 2.39 -4.88 -14.46
N SER A 381 3.44 -5.70 -14.57
CA SER A 381 3.81 -6.34 -15.84
C SER A 381 2.74 -7.30 -16.38
N ASP A 382 1.93 -7.89 -15.50
CA ASP A 382 0.81 -8.76 -15.83
C ASP A 382 -0.51 -8.02 -16.14
N GLY A 383 -0.48 -6.68 -16.16
CA GLY A 383 -1.64 -5.85 -16.46
C GLY A 383 -2.52 -5.47 -15.26
N TYR A 384 -2.24 -5.96 -14.05
CA TYR A 384 -2.94 -5.49 -12.84
C TYR A 384 -2.69 -3.99 -12.63
N THR A 385 -3.76 -3.21 -12.45
CA THR A 385 -3.70 -1.76 -12.27
C THR A 385 -4.29 -1.38 -10.92
N SER A 386 -3.65 -0.48 -10.20
CA SER A 386 -4.14 0.00 -8.90
C SER A 386 -3.72 1.45 -8.65
N TYR A 387 -4.37 2.07 -7.67
CA TYR A 387 -4.10 3.42 -7.17
C TYR A 387 -3.80 3.42 -5.67
N GLU A 388 -3.71 2.24 -5.05
CA GLU A 388 -3.38 2.12 -3.64
C GLU A 388 -1.89 2.40 -3.40
N PHE A 389 -1.56 2.99 -2.25
CA PHE A 389 -0.17 3.19 -1.84
C PHE A 389 0.43 1.92 -1.22
N SER A 390 -0.39 1.14 -0.53
CA SER A 390 -0.04 -0.04 0.25
C SER A 390 -1.32 -0.88 0.46
N ASP A 391 -1.18 -2.13 0.91
CA ASP A 391 -2.30 -2.92 1.43
C ASP A 391 -2.79 -2.40 2.79
N ARG A 392 -1.99 -1.53 3.44
CA ARG A 392 -2.33 -0.87 4.72
C ARG A 392 -2.63 0.61 4.56
N TYR A 393 -3.67 1.05 5.26
CA TYR A 393 -3.99 2.45 5.44
C TYR A 393 -3.15 3.07 6.58
N PRO A 394 -2.62 4.30 6.41
CA PRO A 394 -1.87 4.99 7.44
C PRO A 394 -2.72 5.40 8.65
N VAL A 395 -2.06 5.56 9.80
CA VAL A 395 -2.66 6.08 11.04
C VAL A 395 -1.94 7.33 11.50
N TYR A 396 -2.68 8.41 11.74
CA TYR A 396 -2.19 9.62 12.38
C TYR A 396 -2.38 9.57 13.89
N GLY A 397 -1.39 10.03 14.63
CA GLY A 397 -1.42 10.25 16.08
C GLY A 397 -1.23 11.73 16.39
N PHE A 398 -2.16 12.32 17.12
CA PHE A 398 -2.11 13.73 17.52
C PHE A 398 -2.99 14.00 18.75
N VAL A 399 -2.72 15.15 19.40
CA VAL A 399 -3.54 15.65 20.51
C VAL A 399 -4.84 16.23 19.95
N TYR A 400 -4.74 17.32 19.20
CA TYR A 400 -5.88 18.02 18.58
C TYR A 400 -5.81 18.00 17.06
N ALA A 401 -6.98 17.88 16.43
CA ALA A 401 -7.12 18.07 14.99
C ALA A 401 -6.96 19.56 14.64
N ASP A 402 -6.45 19.82 13.44
CA ASP A 402 -6.36 21.17 12.89
C ASP A 402 -6.63 21.18 11.38
N SER A 403 -6.39 22.31 10.71
CA SER A 403 -6.64 22.47 9.28
C SER A 403 -5.86 21.49 8.37
N SER A 404 -4.85 20.80 8.90
CA SER A 404 -4.10 19.78 8.17
C SER A 404 -4.63 18.36 8.36
N THR A 405 -5.51 18.14 9.34
CA THR A 405 -6.09 16.83 9.65
C THR A 405 -7.13 16.44 8.59
N PRO A 406 -7.00 15.28 7.92
CA PRO A 406 -8.05 14.79 7.02
C PRO A 406 -9.37 14.58 7.76
N THR A 407 -10.47 15.09 7.21
CA THR A 407 -11.81 14.99 7.82
C THR A 407 -12.75 14.05 7.05
N LYS A 408 -12.34 13.59 5.86
CA LYS A 408 -13.16 12.79 4.95
C LYS A 408 -12.34 11.66 4.34
N SER A 409 -13.02 10.59 3.95
CA SER A 409 -12.43 9.46 3.24
C SER A 409 -11.77 9.90 1.92
N GLY A 410 -10.55 9.41 1.70
CA GLY A 410 -9.82 9.60 0.46
C GLY A 410 -10.22 8.62 -0.64
N HIS A 411 -10.98 7.57 -0.30
CA HIS A 411 -11.29 6.44 -1.17
C HIS A 411 -12.55 6.65 -2.04
N LYS A 412 -13.25 7.78 -1.90
CA LYS A 412 -14.41 8.10 -2.72
C LYS A 412 -14.01 8.65 -4.10
N ARG A 413 -14.08 7.81 -5.16
CA ARG A 413 -13.92 8.27 -6.55
C ARG A 413 -15.26 8.57 -7.21
N THR A 414 -15.23 9.42 -8.24
CA THR A 414 -16.42 9.88 -8.98
C THR A 414 -17.16 8.72 -9.66
N TYR A 415 -16.40 7.76 -10.19
CA TYR A 415 -16.93 6.62 -10.96
C TYR A 415 -16.80 5.28 -10.22
N ASP A 416 -16.79 5.33 -8.89
CA ASP A 416 -16.97 4.15 -8.04
C ASP A 416 -18.44 3.92 -7.71
N GLN A 417 -18.79 2.66 -7.48
CA GLN A 417 -20.14 2.22 -7.12
C GLN A 417 -21.24 2.70 -8.10
N VAL A 418 -20.91 2.79 -9.40
CA VAL A 418 -21.90 3.13 -10.44
C VAL A 418 -22.83 1.96 -10.70
N SER A 419 -24.08 2.26 -11.07
CA SER A 419 -25.06 1.24 -11.48
C SER A 419 -25.52 1.47 -12.90
N PHE A 420 -25.85 0.40 -13.61
CA PHE A 420 -26.35 0.44 -14.98
C PHE A 420 -27.75 -0.15 -15.04
N GLN A 421 -28.71 0.58 -15.58
CA GLN A 421 -30.09 0.11 -15.75
C GLN A 421 -30.40 -0.09 -17.24
N SER A 422 -30.85 -1.28 -17.62
CA SER A 422 -31.24 -1.55 -19.00
C SER A 422 -32.47 -0.75 -19.39
N THR A 423 -32.43 -0.13 -20.57
CA THR A 423 -33.58 0.59 -21.13
C THR A 423 -34.66 -0.35 -21.69
N ALA A 424 -34.33 -1.63 -21.95
CA ALA A 424 -35.28 -2.61 -22.47
C ALA A 424 -36.25 -3.14 -21.41
N ASN A 425 -35.77 -3.41 -20.18
CA ASN A 425 -36.57 -4.05 -19.14
C ASN A 425 -36.64 -3.25 -17.82
N GLY A 426 -35.93 -2.12 -17.72
CA GLY A 426 -35.92 -1.27 -16.52
C GLY A 426 -35.17 -1.85 -15.32
N LYS A 427 -34.44 -2.96 -15.48
CA LYS A 427 -33.70 -3.63 -14.41
C LYS A 427 -32.22 -3.27 -14.41
N PHE A 428 -31.57 -3.39 -13.27
CA PHE A 428 -30.15 -3.12 -13.09
C PHE A 428 -29.28 -4.32 -13.45
N ILE A 429 -28.10 -4.05 -14.03
CA ILE A 429 -27.05 -5.04 -14.19
C ILE A 429 -26.51 -5.40 -12.80
N GLN A 430 -26.31 -6.69 -12.52
CA GLN A 430 -25.65 -7.18 -11.32
C GLN A 430 -24.66 -8.30 -11.61
N ALA A 431 -23.63 -8.37 -10.77
CA ALA A 431 -22.79 -9.56 -10.60
C ALA A 431 -23.58 -10.68 -9.89
N ASP A 432 -23.15 -11.93 -10.08
CA ASP A 432 -23.78 -13.08 -9.43
C ASP A 432 -23.56 -13.03 -7.91
N SER A 433 -24.65 -12.99 -7.13
CA SER A 433 -24.59 -12.88 -5.68
C SER A 433 -24.03 -14.11 -4.97
N ASN A 434 -23.98 -15.26 -5.64
CA ASN A 434 -23.53 -16.54 -5.09
C ASN A 434 -22.10 -16.89 -5.52
N ARG A 435 -21.59 -16.25 -6.58
CA ARG A 435 -20.31 -16.58 -7.18
C ARG A 435 -19.59 -15.35 -7.72
N LYS A 436 -18.34 -15.16 -7.27
CA LYS A 436 -17.50 -14.04 -7.69
C LYS A 436 -17.17 -14.06 -9.18
N ASP A 437 -17.18 -15.24 -9.80
CA ASP A 437 -16.90 -15.48 -11.22
C ASP A 437 -18.15 -15.81 -12.04
N GLY A 438 -19.34 -15.47 -11.52
CA GLY A 438 -20.62 -15.78 -12.16
C GLY A 438 -21.01 -14.83 -13.29
N TRP A 439 -22.08 -15.21 -13.99
CA TRP A 439 -22.60 -14.47 -15.14
C TRP A 439 -23.24 -13.14 -14.73
N LEU A 440 -23.03 -12.11 -15.55
CA LEU A 440 -23.68 -10.82 -15.41
C LEU A 440 -25.11 -10.86 -15.96
N LYS A 441 -26.04 -10.23 -15.23
CA LYS A 441 -27.46 -10.19 -15.59
C LYS A 441 -28.06 -8.82 -15.36
N ALA A 442 -28.99 -8.40 -16.23
CA ALA A 442 -29.86 -7.25 -16.05
C ALA A 442 -31.23 -7.68 -15.49
N ASP A 443 -31.24 -8.25 -14.29
CA ASP A 443 -32.42 -8.86 -13.65
C ASP A 443 -32.78 -8.26 -12.27
N ALA A 444 -31.96 -7.35 -11.73
CA ALA A 444 -32.22 -6.70 -10.45
C ALA A 444 -33.26 -5.57 -10.56
N THR A 445 -34.34 -5.63 -9.77
CA THR A 445 -35.37 -4.58 -9.76
C THR A 445 -35.03 -3.37 -8.88
N THR A 446 -34.05 -3.53 -7.99
CA THR A 446 -33.57 -2.49 -7.06
C THR A 446 -32.05 -2.52 -7.03
N LYS A 447 -31.42 -1.40 -6.64
CA LYS A 447 -29.98 -1.33 -6.45
C LYS A 447 -29.58 -2.13 -5.20
N THR A 448 -28.58 -2.99 -5.35
CA THR A 448 -27.93 -3.78 -4.29
C THR A 448 -26.41 -3.60 -4.38
N ASP A 449 -25.65 -4.18 -3.46
CA ASP A 449 -24.18 -4.15 -3.57
C ASP A 449 -23.65 -4.88 -4.80
N PHE A 450 -24.40 -5.86 -5.34
CA PHE A 450 -24.03 -6.56 -6.57
C PHE A 450 -24.33 -5.77 -7.84
N THR A 451 -25.14 -4.71 -7.77
CA THR A 451 -25.45 -3.80 -8.89
C THR A 451 -24.49 -2.62 -9.04
N LYS A 452 -23.42 -2.60 -8.24
CA LYS A 452 -22.46 -1.50 -8.14
C LYS A 452 -21.13 -1.93 -8.75
N PHE A 453 -20.58 -1.05 -9.57
CA PHE A 453 -19.32 -1.28 -10.27
C PHE A 453 -18.37 -0.10 -10.14
N ASN A 454 -17.07 -0.36 -10.15
CA ASN A 454 -16.02 0.65 -10.18
C ASN A 454 -15.49 0.77 -11.62
N LEU A 455 -15.43 1.98 -12.15
CA LEU A 455 -14.91 2.23 -13.50
C LEU A 455 -13.48 2.77 -13.45
N LEU A 456 -12.65 2.28 -14.36
CA LEU A 456 -11.32 2.83 -14.62
C LEU A 456 -11.07 2.89 -16.12
N GLN A 457 -10.74 4.07 -16.65
CA GLN A 457 -10.39 4.24 -18.06
C GLN A 457 -8.88 4.01 -18.24
N GLU A 458 -8.49 2.98 -19.00
CA GLU A 458 -7.08 2.55 -19.05
C GLU A 458 -6.14 3.56 -19.72
N SER A 459 -6.66 4.41 -20.61
CA SER A 459 -5.89 5.45 -21.28
C SER A 459 -5.64 6.70 -20.41
N VAL A 460 -6.25 6.77 -19.23
CA VAL A 460 -6.17 7.92 -18.32
C VAL A 460 -5.33 7.54 -17.10
N SER A 461 -4.27 8.32 -16.85
CA SER A 461 -3.37 8.06 -15.72
C SER A 461 -3.95 8.52 -14.37
N GLU A 462 -4.87 9.49 -14.38
CA GLU A 462 -5.58 9.95 -13.18
C GLU A 462 -6.40 8.81 -12.58
N SER A 463 -6.27 8.58 -11.28
CA SER A 463 -7.03 7.53 -10.58
C SER A 463 -8.49 7.91 -10.37
N ASN A 464 -8.79 9.21 -10.23
CA ASN A 464 -10.11 9.77 -9.99
C ASN A 464 -10.35 10.99 -10.90
N PRO A 465 -10.50 10.79 -12.22
CA PRO A 465 -10.75 11.88 -13.14
C PRO A 465 -12.12 12.49 -12.87
N SER A 466 -12.22 13.82 -12.99
CA SER A 466 -13.50 14.55 -12.90
C SER A 466 -14.43 14.26 -14.10
N CYS A 467 -13.86 13.75 -15.19
CA CYS A 467 -14.55 13.47 -16.43
C CYS A 467 -13.98 12.19 -17.06
N MET A 468 -14.81 11.16 -17.19
CA MET A 468 -14.52 9.99 -18.01
C MET A 468 -15.03 10.26 -19.44
N MET A 469 -14.12 10.21 -20.42
CA MET A 469 -14.39 10.60 -21.81
C MET A 469 -15.26 9.59 -22.55
N ASN A 470 -15.91 10.06 -23.62
CA ASN A 470 -16.86 9.32 -24.45
C ASN A 470 -16.23 8.19 -25.32
N ASN A 471 -14.92 8.00 -25.28
CA ASN A 471 -14.25 6.95 -26.05
C ASN A 471 -13.04 6.38 -25.30
N GLY A 472 -12.90 5.07 -25.31
CA GLY A 472 -11.72 4.39 -24.79
C GLY A 472 -12.03 3.08 -24.07
N SER A 473 -10.96 2.30 -23.88
CA SER A 473 -11.01 1.08 -23.08
C SER A 473 -11.31 1.40 -21.61
N VAL A 474 -12.26 0.67 -21.05
CA VAL A 474 -12.72 0.79 -19.66
C VAL A 474 -12.64 -0.57 -18.99
N ARG A 475 -12.12 -0.57 -17.76
CA ARG A 475 -12.24 -1.69 -16.84
C ARG A 475 -13.46 -1.44 -15.96
N ILE A 476 -14.35 -2.43 -15.94
CA ILE A 476 -15.54 -2.43 -15.09
C ILE A 476 -15.33 -3.53 -14.06
N GLU A 477 -15.12 -3.13 -12.81
CA GLU A 477 -14.90 -4.01 -11.67
C GLU A 477 -16.17 -4.10 -10.83
N SER A 478 -16.48 -5.27 -10.26
CA SER A 478 -17.50 -5.35 -9.21
C SER A 478 -17.06 -4.57 -7.97
N SER A 479 -17.89 -3.64 -7.48
CA SER A 479 -17.60 -2.92 -6.23
C SER A 479 -17.66 -3.83 -5.01
N TYR A 480 -18.36 -4.96 -5.09
CA TYR A 480 -18.48 -5.93 -3.99
C TYR A 480 -17.38 -7.00 -4.05
N TYR A 481 -17.04 -7.46 -5.25
CA TYR A 481 -15.95 -8.41 -5.49
C TYR A 481 -14.77 -7.67 -6.13
N LEU A 482 -14.01 -6.95 -5.30
CA LEU A 482 -12.81 -6.26 -5.75
C LEU A 482 -11.86 -7.23 -6.47
N ASN A 483 -11.21 -6.73 -7.51
CA ASN A 483 -10.39 -7.46 -8.47
C ASN A 483 -11.13 -8.44 -9.40
N TYR A 484 -12.46 -8.44 -9.42
CA TYR A 484 -13.25 -9.18 -10.40
C TYR A 484 -13.82 -8.23 -11.44
N TYR A 485 -13.37 -8.40 -12.68
CA TYR A 485 -13.65 -7.49 -13.78
C TYR A 485 -14.60 -8.12 -14.79
N TRP A 486 -15.36 -7.30 -15.49
CA TRP A 486 -16.17 -7.75 -16.62
C TRP A 486 -15.27 -8.36 -17.70
N ASN A 487 -15.61 -9.58 -18.08
CA ASN A 487 -14.98 -10.33 -19.15
C ASN A 487 -16.04 -11.21 -19.82
N TRP A 488 -15.71 -11.86 -20.91
CA TRP A 488 -16.64 -12.70 -21.66
C TRP A 488 -16.03 -14.05 -22.04
N PHE A 489 -16.89 -15.02 -22.31
CA PHE A 489 -16.50 -16.40 -22.62
C PHE A 489 -17.17 -16.93 -23.89
N ILE A 490 -16.40 -17.65 -24.71
CA ILE A 490 -16.88 -18.36 -25.91
C ILE A 490 -17.43 -19.71 -25.52
N GLY A 491 -18.65 -20.05 -25.95
CA GLY A 491 -19.33 -21.29 -25.53
C GLY A 491 -20.21 -21.14 -24.29
N ALA A 492 -20.68 -19.94 -23.96
CA ALA A 492 -21.70 -19.68 -22.96
C ALA A 492 -23.09 -20.16 -23.46
N ALA A 493 -23.31 -21.48 -23.47
CA ALA A 493 -24.53 -22.14 -23.96
C ALA A 493 -24.88 -21.88 -25.44
N SER A 494 -26.11 -21.42 -25.75
CA SER A 494 -26.62 -21.30 -27.14
C SER A 494 -26.15 -20.04 -27.86
N GLY A 495 -25.38 -19.17 -27.20
CA GLY A 495 -24.72 -18.02 -27.77
C GLY A 495 -23.25 -18.02 -27.38
N ASP A 496 -22.37 -17.70 -28.31
CA ASP A 496 -20.99 -17.35 -27.96
C ASP A 496 -21.00 -15.97 -27.25
N TYR A 497 -20.01 -15.70 -26.38
CA TYR A 497 -19.76 -14.39 -25.75
C TYR A 497 -20.64 -13.93 -24.58
N GLY A 498 -21.04 -14.84 -23.70
CA GLY A 498 -21.68 -14.47 -22.43
C GLY A 498 -20.73 -13.68 -21.53
N TYR A 499 -21.22 -12.62 -20.88
CA TYR A 499 -20.44 -11.79 -19.95
C TYR A 499 -20.51 -12.28 -18.51
N HIS A 500 -19.36 -12.33 -17.85
CA HIS A 500 -19.21 -12.72 -16.46
C HIS A 500 -18.14 -11.87 -15.79
N THR A 501 -17.96 -12.03 -14.48
CA THR A 501 -16.85 -11.43 -13.76
C THR A 501 -15.65 -12.39 -13.69
N LYS A 502 -14.43 -11.88 -13.76
CA LYS A 502 -13.20 -12.70 -13.73
C LYS A 502 -12.09 -12.05 -12.92
N PHE A 503 -11.45 -12.84 -12.06
CA PHE A 503 -10.39 -12.36 -11.18
C PHE A 503 -9.16 -11.92 -11.97
N ASN A 504 -8.71 -10.68 -11.72
CA ASN A 504 -7.52 -10.07 -12.31
C ASN A 504 -7.42 -10.17 -13.85
N ASP A 505 -8.55 -10.26 -14.53
CA ASP A 505 -8.59 -10.44 -15.98
C ASP A 505 -9.82 -9.71 -16.53
N ALA A 506 -9.62 -8.44 -16.84
CA ALA A 506 -10.61 -7.61 -17.51
C ALA A 506 -10.56 -7.88 -19.02
N SER A 507 -11.69 -7.72 -19.72
CA SER A 507 -11.64 -7.73 -21.18
C SER A 507 -10.72 -6.62 -21.71
N ASN A 508 -9.88 -6.97 -22.68
CA ASN A 508 -8.85 -6.07 -23.22
C ASN A 508 -9.41 -4.90 -24.05
N ASN A 509 -10.61 -5.07 -24.63
CA ASN A 509 -11.18 -4.12 -25.58
C ASN A 509 -12.55 -3.59 -25.15
N LEU A 510 -13.00 -3.92 -23.93
CA LEU A 510 -14.24 -3.39 -23.39
C LEU A 510 -14.18 -1.87 -23.35
N GLY A 511 -15.12 -1.24 -24.03
CA GLY A 511 -15.27 0.21 -24.07
C GLY A 511 -16.67 0.63 -23.65
N ILE A 512 -16.78 1.86 -23.18
CA ILE A 512 -18.05 2.51 -22.88
C ILE A 512 -18.24 3.70 -23.82
N ARG A 513 -19.39 3.74 -24.48
CA ARG A 513 -19.81 4.84 -25.36
C ARG A 513 -20.92 5.63 -24.69
N ASN A 514 -20.69 6.92 -24.45
CA ASN A 514 -21.70 7.87 -23.99
C ASN A 514 -22.50 8.40 -25.19
N LEU A 515 -23.77 8.02 -25.26
CA LEU A 515 -24.68 8.38 -26.35
C LEU A 515 -25.19 9.83 -26.24
N ASP A 516 -24.96 10.49 -25.10
CA ASP A 516 -25.35 11.88 -24.86
C ASP A 516 -24.23 12.89 -25.14
N ASN A 517 -23.05 12.41 -25.55
CA ASN A 517 -21.81 13.19 -25.71
C ASN A 517 -21.24 13.78 -24.39
N GLY A 518 -19.95 14.12 -24.42
CA GLY A 518 -19.24 14.67 -23.25
C GLY A 518 -18.94 13.63 -22.16
N CYS A 519 -18.70 14.13 -20.94
CA CYS A 519 -18.39 13.29 -19.79
C CYS A 519 -19.57 12.42 -19.38
N LEU A 520 -19.27 11.21 -18.88
CA LEU A 520 -20.27 10.40 -18.19
C LEU A 520 -20.79 11.14 -16.95
N LYS A 521 -22.13 11.25 -16.84
CA LYS A 521 -22.85 11.90 -15.75
C LYS A 521 -23.96 10.99 -15.26
N ASN A 522 -24.50 11.30 -14.08
CA ASN A 522 -25.69 10.61 -13.59
C ASN A 522 -26.85 10.78 -14.58
N GLY A 523 -27.46 9.67 -15.00
CA GLY A 523 -28.52 9.62 -16.00
C GLY A 523 -28.03 9.48 -17.45
N SER A 524 -26.73 9.48 -17.72
CA SER A 524 -26.20 9.31 -19.08
C SER A 524 -26.67 7.99 -19.71
N ARG A 525 -27.06 8.05 -20.98
CA ARG A 525 -27.30 6.88 -21.83
C ARG A 525 -25.99 6.35 -22.36
N VAL A 526 -25.69 5.09 -22.08
CA VAL A 526 -24.44 4.45 -22.45
C VAL A 526 -24.70 3.14 -23.20
N ALA A 527 -23.77 2.78 -24.06
CA ALA A 527 -23.66 1.45 -24.65
C ALA A 527 -22.25 0.90 -24.40
N PHE A 528 -22.15 -0.39 -24.11
CA PHE A 528 -20.87 -1.07 -23.97
C PHE A 528 -20.52 -1.80 -25.24
N TYR A 529 -19.27 -1.74 -25.66
CA TYR A 529 -18.78 -2.47 -26.83
C TYR A 529 -17.51 -3.21 -26.51
N ASP A 530 -17.23 -4.27 -27.26
CA ASP A 530 -16.03 -5.10 -27.08
C ASP A 530 -15.68 -5.80 -28.39
N TRP A 531 -14.49 -6.38 -28.47
CA TRP A 531 -13.96 -7.02 -29.66
C TRP A 531 -14.27 -8.52 -29.67
N ASP A 532 -15.05 -8.97 -30.66
CA ASP A 532 -15.23 -10.39 -30.97
C ASP A 532 -13.96 -10.93 -31.64
N THR A 533 -13.28 -11.87 -30.96
CA THR A 533 -12.02 -12.46 -31.44
C THR A 533 -12.20 -13.54 -32.52
N VAL A 534 -13.39 -14.14 -32.67
CA VAL A 534 -13.64 -15.17 -33.69
C VAL A 534 -14.26 -14.55 -34.93
N GLY A 535 -15.31 -13.74 -34.77
CA GLY A 535 -15.99 -13.05 -35.85
C GLY A 535 -15.24 -11.82 -36.37
N SER A 536 -14.22 -11.35 -35.63
CA SER A 536 -13.35 -10.22 -35.98
C SER A 536 -14.11 -8.90 -36.18
N GLY A 537 -14.57 -8.30 -35.08
CA GLY A 537 -15.21 -6.98 -35.13
C GLY A 537 -15.72 -6.49 -33.78
N TYR A 538 -16.01 -5.20 -33.69
CA TYR A 538 -16.64 -4.62 -32.51
C TYR A 538 -18.14 -4.93 -32.49
N HIS A 539 -18.62 -5.33 -31.33
CA HIS A 539 -20.02 -5.61 -31.06
C HIS A 539 -20.43 -4.92 -29.75
N TYR A 540 -21.72 -4.71 -29.58
CA TYR A 540 -22.31 -4.14 -28.38
C TYR A 540 -22.87 -5.23 -27.46
N ILE A 541 -22.75 -4.98 -26.16
CA ILE A 541 -23.33 -5.84 -25.12
C ILE A 541 -24.85 -5.70 -25.16
N THR A 542 -25.52 -6.84 -25.30
CA THR A 542 -26.97 -6.99 -25.45
C THR A 542 -27.56 -7.68 -24.24
N VAL A 543 -28.67 -7.14 -23.70
CA VAL A 543 -29.51 -7.86 -22.74
C VAL A 543 -30.35 -8.89 -23.50
N TRP A 544 -30.11 -10.17 -23.22
CA TRP A 544 -30.83 -11.25 -23.89
C TRP A 544 -32.30 -11.32 -23.44
N ASP A 545 -33.22 -11.59 -24.35
CA ASP A 545 -34.67 -11.41 -24.10
C ASP A 545 -35.50 -12.70 -24.06
N ARG A 546 -34.86 -13.86 -24.27
CA ARG A 546 -35.58 -15.14 -24.46
C ARG A 546 -34.85 -16.36 -23.89
N GLY A 547 -35.61 -17.42 -23.68
CA GLY A 547 -35.09 -18.73 -23.24
C GLY A 547 -34.53 -18.72 -21.81
N SER A 548 -33.77 -19.74 -21.48
CA SER A 548 -33.10 -19.88 -20.16
C SER A 548 -32.02 -18.82 -19.90
N TRP A 549 -31.61 -18.09 -20.94
CA TRP A 549 -30.61 -17.02 -20.90
C TRP A 549 -31.24 -15.63 -20.86
N LYS A 550 -32.56 -15.53 -20.69
CA LYS A 550 -33.23 -14.24 -20.54
C LYS A 550 -32.56 -13.42 -19.42
N GLU A 551 -32.33 -12.14 -19.70
CA GLU A 551 -31.67 -11.13 -18.85
C GLU A 551 -30.15 -11.25 -18.71
N TYR A 552 -29.50 -12.26 -19.28
CA TYR A 552 -28.04 -12.34 -19.32
C TYR A 552 -27.45 -11.37 -20.34
N LEU A 553 -26.19 -10.98 -20.12
CA LEU A 553 -25.46 -10.08 -21.02
C LEU A 553 -24.60 -10.87 -22.02
N PHE A 554 -24.73 -10.54 -23.31
CA PHE A 554 -23.96 -11.17 -24.40
C PHE A 554 -23.35 -10.12 -25.33
N LEU A 555 -22.15 -10.37 -25.85
CA LEU A 555 -21.60 -9.60 -26.97
C LEU A 555 -22.29 -10.05 -28.27
N TRP A 556 -23.08 -9.19 -28.93
CA TRP A 556 -23.93 -9.68 -30.04
C TRP A 556 -24.22 -8.70 -31.18
N GLU A 557 -24.47 -7.42 -30.91
CA GLU A 557 -24.99 -6.50 -31.92
C GLU A 557 -23.88 -5.68 -32.57
N GLN A 558 -23.76 -5.64 -33.90
CA GLN A 558 -22.66 -4.94 -34.58
C GLN A 558 -22.98 -3.48 -34.95
N SER A 559 -24.23 -3.20 -35.34
CA SER A 559 -24.52 -2.02 -36.16
C SER A 559 -25.68 -1.17 -35.64
N PHE A 560 -26.68 -1.76 -34.98
CA PHE A 560 -27.90 -1.05 -34.61
C PHE A 560 -28.19 -1.13 -33.11
N LEU A 561 -27.98 -0.01 -32.40
CA LEU A 561 -28.33 0.10 -30.98
C LEU A 561 -29.85 0.17 -30.82
N SER A 562 -30.42 -0.81 -30.14
CA SER A 562 -31.79 -0.82 -29.66
C SER A 562 -31.85 -0.59 -28.14
N ALA A 563 -33.05 -0.66 -27.56
CA ALA A 563 -33.20 -0.57 -26.10
C ALA A 563 -32.43 -1.69 -25.34
N LYS A 564 -32.09 -2.80 -26.00
CA LYS A 564 -31.37 -3.93 -25.40
C LYS A 564 -29.88 -3.67 -25.20
N GLU A 565 -29.30 -2.75 -25.98
CA GLU A 565 -27.87 -2.38 -25.94
C GLU A 565 -27.63 -1.05 -25.21
N ILE A 566 -28.70 -0.36 -24.81
CA ILE A 566 -28.64 0.96 -24.16
C ILE A 566 -28.96 0.82 -22.67
N PHE A 567 -28.15 1.48 -21.85
CA PHE A 567 -28.26 1.51 -20.40
C PHE A 567 -28.24 2.94 -19.87
N TYR A 568 -28.98 3.22 -18.79
CA TYR A 568 -28.79 4.42 -17.99
C TYR A 568 -27.69 4.19 -16.95
N LEU A 569 -26.69 5.06 -16.92
CA LEU A 569 -25.65 5.09 -15.90
C LEU A 569 -26.12 5.94 -14.72
N TYR A 570 -26.02 5.39 -13.50
CA TYR A 570 -26.25 6.12 -12.27
C TYR A 570 -24.97 6.20 -11.45
N LEU A 571 -24.56 7.41 -11.08
CA LEU A 571 -23.44 7.63 -10.18
C LEU A 571 -23.86 7.38 -8.73
N ASP A 572 -22.91 7.02 -7.86
CA ASP A 572 -23.18 6.90 -6.42
C ASP A 572 -23.36 8.28 -5.78
N PRO A 573 -24.57 8.64 -5.32
CA PRO A 573 -24.87 9.97 -4.79
C PRO A 573 -24.31 10.19 -3.38
N ASN A 574 -23.83 9.13 -2.72
CA ASN A 574 -23.36 9.24 -1.34
C ASN A 574 -22.09 10.10 -1.28
N PRO A 575 -22.02 11.09 -0.36
CA PRO A 575 -20.79 11.82 -0.13
C PRO A 575 -19.71 10.89 0.45
N PRO A 576 -18.42 11.27 0.37
CA PRO A 576 -17.38 10.57 1.11
C PRO A 576 -17.74 10.51 2.60
N LYS A 577 -17.36 9.42 3.28
CA LYS A 577 -17.48 9.30 4.73
C LYS A 577 -16.81 10.52 5.38
N ASP A 578 -17.54 11.22 6.25
CA ASP A 578 -17.09 12.43 6.95
C ASP A 578 -17.03 12.13 8.45
N TRP A 579 -15.89 12.41 9.06
CA TRP A 579 -15.62 12.22 10.48
C TRP A 579 -15.15 13.51 11.15
N SER A 580 -15.40 14.67 10.53
CA SER A 580 -15.10 15.98 11.13
C SER A 580 -15.68 16.14 12.53
N ASN A 581 -16.91 15.70 12.74
CA ASN A 581 -17.59 15.77 14.04
C ASN A 581 -17.05 14.75 15.07
N ASP A 582 -16.33 13.72 14.62
CA ASP A 582 -15.73 12.72 15.50
C ASP A 582 -14.35 13.16 16.03
N LEU A 583 -13.74 14.18 15.41
CA LEU A 583 -12.44 14.72 15.81
C LEU A 583 -12.56 15.64 17.03
N ILE A 584 -11.50 15.69 17.84
CA ILE A 584 -11.34 16.66 18.93
C ILE A 584 -10.41 17.77 18.45
N TYR A 585 -10.87 19.02 18.54
CA TYR A 585 -10.15 20.23 18.15
C TYR A 585 -9.69 21.00 19.39
N HIS A 586 -8.68 21.84 19.24
CA HIS A 586 -8.31 22.80 20.28
C HIS A 586 -9.39 23.89 20.34
N HIS A 587 -9.94 24.15 21.52
CA HIS A 587 -10.93 25.21 21.74
C HIS A 587 -10.30 26.59 21.80
#